data_AF-A0A2R8MGM0-F1
#
_entry.id   AF-A0A2R8MGM0-F1
#
_cell.length_a   1.000
_cell.length_b   1.000
_cell.length_c   1.000
_cell.angle_alpha   90.00
_cell.angle_beta   90.00
_cell.angle_gamma   90.00
#
_symmetry.space_group_name_H-M   'P 1'
#
loop_
_entity.id
_entity.type
_entity.pdbx_description
1 polymer ?
#
loop_
_entity_poly.entity_id
_entity_poly.type
_entity_poly.pdbx_seq_one_letter_code
_entity_poly.pdbx_strand_id
1 'polypeptide(L)'
;QVQLQESGPGLVKPSETLSLICAVSGYSISSGYWWSWIRQPPGKGLEWIGRIYRSGSTYYNPSLKSRATISADTSKNQFSLRLSSVTAADTAVYYCARHSEGR
;
A
#
# COMPACT_ATOMS: atom_id res chain seq x y z
N GLN A 1 -15.98 14.19 -2.04
CA GLN A 1 -15.04 13.54 -2.97
C GLN A 1 -14.02 12.77 -2.13
N VAL A 2 -13.62 11.56 -2.55
CA VAL A 2 -12.62 10.76 -1.84
C VAL A 2 -11.23 11.14 -2.33
N GLN A 3 -10.27 11.33 -1.42
CA GLN A 3 -8.88 11.60 -1.76
C GLN A 3 -7.96 10.63 -1.03
N LEU A 4 -6.94 10.15 -1.74
CA LEU A 4 -5.90 9.26 -1.26
C LEU A 4 -4.56 9.97 -1.41
N GLN A 5 -3.81 10.06 -0.32
CA GLN A 5 -2.54 10.78 -0.29
C GLN A 5 -1.43 9.90 0.28
N GLU A 6 -0.58 9.40 -0.59
CA GLU A 6 0.61 8.63 -0.23
C GLU A 6 1.73 9.55 0.29
N SER A 7 2.47 9.04 1.29
CA SER A 7 3.56 9.74 1.94
C SER A 7 4.59 8.74 2.46
N GLY A 8 5.85 9.14 2.53
CA GLY A 8 6.96 8.31 3.01
C GLY A 8 8.32 8.89 2.62
N PRO A 9 9.41 8.16 2.89
CA PRO A 9 10.75 8.61 2.52
C PRO A 9 10.94 8.59 1.00
N GLY A 10 11.56 9.61 0.44
CA GLY A 10 11.86 9.69 -1.00
C GLY A 10 13.02 8.78 -1.45
N LEU A 11 14.00 8.54 -0.57
CA LEU A 11 15.14 7.65 -0.82
C LEU A 11 15.36 6.78 0.42
N VAL A 12 15.59 5.48 0.18
CA VAL A 12 15.86 4.48 1.21
C VAL A 12 17.06 3.65 0.76
N LYS A 13 17.99 3.35 1.67
CA LYS A 13 19.19 2.57 1.28
C LYS A 13 18.83 1.09 1.09
N PRO A 14 19.60 0.36 0.28
CA PRO A 14 19.44 -1.09 0.18
C PRO A 14 19.47 -1.76 1.57
N SER A 15 18.68 -2.82 1.74
CA SER A 15 18.49 -3.57 2.98
C SER A 15 17.74 -2.85 4.11
N GLU A 16 17.41 -1.56 3.97
CA GLU A 16 16.55 -0.85 4.93
C GLU A 16 15.07 -1.19 4.70
N THR A 17 14.20 -0.62 5.54
CA THR A 17 12.74 -0.79 5.45
C THR A 17 12.10 0.47 4.91
N LEU A 18 11.40 0.35 3.78
CA LEU A 18 10.52 1.39 3.27
C LEU A 18 9.22 1.38 4.08
N SER A 19 8.82 2.54 4.62
CA SER A 19 7.55 2.72 5.33
C SER A 19 6.73 3.82 4.65
N LEU A 20 5.58 3.43 4.10
CA LEU A 20 4.65 4.34 3.43
C LEU A 20 3.33 4.40 4.18
N ILE A 21 2.68 5.56 4.09
CA ILE A 21 1.35 5.83 4.62
C ILE A 21 0.49 6.44 3.52
N CYS A 22 -0.72 5.93 3.36
CA CYS A 22 -1.78 6.51 2.57
C CYS A 22 -2.83 7.09 3.51
N ALA A 23 -2.92 8.42 3.56
CA ALA A 23 -3.97 9.12 4.28
C ALA A 23 -5.24 9.18 3.43
N VAL A 24 -6.37 8.80 4.01
CA VAL A 24 -7.67 8.82 3.35
C VAL A 24 -8.47 10.01 3.84
N SER A 25 -9.07 10.78 2.95
CA SER A 25 -10.00 11.86 3.30
C SER A 25 -11.27 11.81 2.46
N GLY A 26 -12.38 12.28 3.04
CA GLY A 26 -13.71 12.18 2.42
C GLY A 26 -14.29 10.75 2.34
N TYR A 27 -13.65 9.78 2.98
CA TYR A 27 -14.10 8.38 3.09
C TYR A 27 -13.49 7.72 4.33
N SER A 28 -14.22 6.81 4.98
CA SER A 28 -13.67 6.02 6.10
C SER A 28 -13.05 4.71 5.60
N ILE A 29 -11.82 4.42 6.01
CA ILE A 29 -11.10 3.19 5.65
C ILE A 29 -11.88 1.93 6.05
N SER A 30 -12.65 1.99 7.15
CA SER A 30 -13.49 0.89 7.65
C SER A 30 -14.73 0.63 6.79
N SER A 31 -15.13 1.57 5.94
CA SER A 31 -16.26 1.42 5.03
C SER A 31 -15.89 0.70 3.74
N GLY A 32 -14.60 0.57 3.40
CA GLY A 32 -14.14 -0.12 2.18
C GLY A 32 -14.16 -1.65 2.34
N TYR A 33 -14.46 -2.39 1.26
CA TYR A 33 -14.39 -3.85 1.27
C TYR A 33 -12.97 -4.37 1.42
N TRP A 34 -12.05 -3.80 0.65
CA TRP A 34 -10.62 -4.04 0.75
C TRP A 34 -9.81 -2.84 0.24
N TRP A 35 -8.57 -2.80 0.69
CA TRP A 35 -7.56 -1.81 0.33
C TRP A 35 -6.32 -2.51 -0.19
N SER A 36 -5.69 -1.97 -1.23
CA SER A 36 -4.50 -2.54 -1.85
C SER A 36 -3.36 -1.54 -1.95
N TRP A 37 -2.13 -2.04 -1.83
CA TRP A 37 -0.94 -1.33 -2.28
C TRP A 37 -0.50 -1.88 -3.63
N ILE A 38 -0.15 -0.97 -4.53
CA ILE A 38 0.30 -1.24 -5.90
C ILE A 38 1.58 -0.44 -6.09
N ARG A 39 2.54 -0.97 -6.84
CA ARG A 39 3.72 -0.23 -7.27
C ARG A 39 3.86 -0.23 -8.78
N GLN A 40 4.53 0.78 -9.31
CA GLN A 40 4.87 0.89 -10.71
C GLN A 40 6.36 1.19 -10.86
N PRO A 41 7.19 0.17 -11.14
CA PRO A 41 8.58 0.39 -11.46
C PRO A 41 8.74 1.22 -12.75
N PRO A 42 9.84 1.98 -12.91
CA PRO A 42 10.10 2.73 -14.13
C PRO A 42 10.07 1.84 -15.38
N GLY A 43 9.30 2.24 -16.40
CA GLY A 43 9.16 1.50 -17.66
C GLY A 43 8.36 0.19 -17.55
N LYS A 44 7.69 -0.08 -16.42
CA LYS A 44 6.86 -1.28 -16.21
C LYS A 44 5.40 -0.94 -15.93
N GLY A 45 4.55 -1.96 -16.05
CA GLY A 45 3.15 -1.89 -15.65
C GLY A 45 2.96 -1.87 -14.14
N LEU A 46 1.69 -1.77 -13.72
CA LEU A 46 1.30 -1.86 -12.33
C LEU A 46 1.55 -3.28 -11.77
N GLU A 47 2.21 -3.36 -10.63
CA GLU A 47 2.46 -4.58 -9.87
C GLU A 47 1.74 -4.50 -8.52
N TRP A 48 0.81 -5.41 -8.30
CA TRP A 48 0.11 -5.51 -7.03
C TRP A 48 1.05 -6.04 -5.93
N ILE A 49 1.04 -5.42 -4.75
CA ILE A 49 1.86 -5.81 -3.59
C ILE A 49 1.05 -6.69 -2.64
N GLY A 50 -0.14 -6.25 -2.31
CA GLY A 50 -0.97 -6.89 -1.29
C GLY A 50 -2.27 -6.15 -1.08
N ARG A 51 -3.22 -6.82 -0.42
CA ARG A 51 -4.51 -6.26 -0.02
C ARG A 51 -4.92 -6.70 1.37
N ILE A 52 -5.61 -5.82 2.08
CA ILE A 52 -6.26 -6.11 3.35
C ILE A 52 -7.77 -5.99 3.17
N TYR A 53 -8.50 -7.00 3.61
CA TYR A 53 -9.95 -6.96 3.69
C TYR A 53 -10.40 -6.24 4.95
N ARG A 54 -11.65 -5.77 4.97
CA ARG A 54 -12.28 -5.22 6.17
C ARG A 54 -12.25 -6.19 7.37
N SER A 55 -12.24 -7.51 7.12
CA SER A 55 -12.08 -8.54 8.15
C SER A 55 -10.69 -8.57 8.80
N GLY A 56 -9.72 -7.83 8.27
CA GLY A 56 -8.31 -7.88 8.67
C GLY A 56 -7.49 -8.94 7.93
N SER A 57 -8.14 -9.79 7.12
CA SER A 57 -7.44 -10.81 6.33
C SER A 57 -6.53 -10.15 5.28
N THR A 58 -5.26 -10.56 5.24
CA THR A 58 -4.27 -10.02 4.30
C THR A 58 -3.87 -11.05 3.25
N TYR A 59 -3.67 -10.58 2.02
CA TYR A 59 -3.12 -11.35 0.92
C TYR A 59 -2.00 -10.55 0.28
N TYR A 60 -0.94 -11.23 -0.14
CA TYR A 60 0.25 -10.61 -0.70
C TYR A 60 0.62 -11.26 -2.02
N ASN A 61 1.31 -10.50 -2.86
CA ASN A 61 1.99 -11.04 -4.03
C ASN A 61 3.07 -12.03 -3.56
N PRO A 62 3.11 -13.27 -4.09
CA PRO A 62 4.09 -14.27 -3.67
C PRO A 62 5.54 -13.76 -3.68
N SER A 63 5.91 -12.92 -4.65
CA SER A 63 7.26 -12.36 -4.77
C SER A 63 7.62 -11.35 -3.67
N LEU A 64 6.63 -10.81 -2.97
CA LEU A 64 6.81 -9.78 -1.93
C LEU A 64 6.34 -10.24 -0.56
N LYS A 65 5.67 -11.41 -0.46
CA LYS A 65 5.01 -11.92 0.75
C LYS A 65 5.93 -12.02 1.98
N SER A 66 7.20 -12.34 1.79
CA SER A 66 8.16 -12.46 2.90
C SER A 66 8.66 -11.11 3.44
N ARG A 67 8.45 -10.01 2.69
CA ARG A 67 9.01 -8.68 2.99
C ARG A 67 7.95 -7.61 3.21
N ALA A 68 6.76 -7.79 2.65
CA ALA A 68 5.68 -6.82 2.69
C ALA A 68 4.75 -7.05 3.89
N THR A 69 4.44 -5.98 4.61
CA THR A 69 3.43 -5.94 5.66
C THR A 69 2.52 -4.75 5.39
N ILE A 70 1.21 -4.99 5.31
CA ILE A 70 0.20 -3.93 5.16
C ILE A 70 -0.68 -3.86 6.41
N SER A 71 -1.12 -2.67 6.78
CA SER A 71 -2.04 -2.50 7.91
C SER A 71 -2.94 -1.29 7.74
N ALA A 72 -4.16 -1.37 8.28
CA ALA A 72 -5.15 -0.30 8.26
C ALA A 72 -5.34 0.24 9.69
N ASP A 73 -5.10 1.53 9.89
CA ASP A 73 -5.39 2.25 11.13
C ASP A 73 -6.70 3.01 10.95
N THR A 74 -7.78 2.46 11.50
CA THR A 74 -9.13 3.04 11.43
C THR A 74 -9.27 4.30 12.28
N SER A 75 -8.45 4.46 13.33
CA SER A 75 -8.50 5.63 14.21
C SER A 75 -7.92 6.87 13.53
N LYS A 76 -6.90 6.67 12.68
CA LYS A 76 -6.24 7.75 11.93
C LYS A 76 -6.70 7.85 10.48
N ASN A 77 -7.55 6.92 10.04
CA ASN A 77 -7.98 6.80 8.65
C ASN A 77 -6.80 6.64 7.68
N GLN A 78 -5.87 5.75 8.03
CA GLN A 78 -4.60 5.56 7.32
C GLN A 78 -4.39 4.10 6.91
N PHE A 79 -3.83 3.91 5.71
CA PHE A 79 -3.41 2.59 5.22
C PHE A 79 -1.90 2.58 5.03
N SER A 80 -1.18 1.67 5.69
CA SER A 80 0.28 1.65 5.65
C SER A 80 0.86 0.43 4.95
N LEU A 81 2.04 0.62 4.38
CA LEU A 81 2.90 -0.43 3.82
C LEU A 81 4.26 -0.34 4.50
N ARG A 82 4.76 -1.47 4.99
CA ARG A 82 6.17 -1.68 5.30
C ARG A 82 6.73 -2.71 4.33
N LEU A 83 7.84 -2.39 3.69
CA LEU A 83 8.58 -3.30 2.82
C LEU A 83 10.00 -3.41 3.35
N SER A 84 10.35 -4.56 3.91
CA SER A 84 11.69 -4.81 4.46
C SER A 84 12.68 -5.22 3.38
N SER A 85 13.98 -5.09 3.71
CA SER A 85 15.09 -5.52 2.87
C SER A 85 14.96 -5.02 1.44
N VAL A 86 14.77 -3.71 1.27
CA VAL A 86 14.55 -3.13 -0.06
C VAL A 86 15.77 -3.27 -0.96
N THR A 87 15.52 -3.44 -2.24
CA THR A 87 16.55 -3.57 -3.29
C THR A 87 16.30 -2.53 -4.38
N ALA A 88 17.24 -2.39 -5.31
CA ALA A 88 17.04 -1.51 -6.47
C ALA A 88 15.78 -1.85 -7.27
N ALA A 89 15.37 -3.13 -7.30
CA ALA A 89 14.16 -3.59 -7.97
C ALA A 89 12.86 -3.10 -7.30
N ASP A 90 12.93 -2.62 -6.06
CA ASP A 90 11.80 -2.05 -5.34
C ASP A 90 11.62 -0.55 -5.67
N THR A 91 12.50 0.08 -6.46
CA THR A 91 12.32 1.47 -6.90
C THR A 91 11.10 1.59 -7.79
N ALA A 92 10.08 2.31 -7.34
CA ALA A 92 8.80 2.44 -8.01
C ALA A 92 8.01 3.66 -7.50
N VAL A 93 6.99 4.05 -8.25
CA VAL A 93 5.90 4.86 -7.69
C VAL A 93 4.95 3.92 -6.95
N TYR A 94 4.50 4.30 -5.76
CA TYR A 94 3.63 3.50 -4.91
C TYR A 94 2.27 4.16 -4.80
N TYR A 95 1.22 3.36 -4.95
CA TYR A 95 -0.17 3.80 -4.94
C TYR A 95 -0.96 2.99 -3.93
N CYS A 96 -1.80 3.65 -3.15
CA CYS A 96 -2.88 2.98 -2.45
C CYS A 96 -4.15 3.00 -3.30
N ALA A 97 -4.89 1.89 -3.27
CA ALA A 97 -6.13 1.74 -4.02
C ALA A 97 -7.23 1.19 -3.11
N ARG A 98 -8.44 1.68 -3.32
CA ARG A 98 -9.66 1.23 -2.65
C ARG A 98 -10.50 0.41 -3.63
N HIS A 99 -11.14 -0.65 -3.15
CA HIS A 99 -12.30 -1.19 -3.87
C HIS A 99 -13.48 -0.24 -3.76
N SER A 100 -13.82 0.44 -4.84
CA SER A 100 -15.17 0.96 -5.05
C SER A 100 -15.98 -0.16 -5.69
N GLU A 101 -17.05 -0.62 -5.02
CA GLU A 101 -18.14 -1.25 -5.78
C GLU A 101 -18.55 -0.24 -6.85
N GLY A 102 -18.41 -0.64 -8.11
CA GLY A 102 -18.68 0.22 -9.24
C GLY A 102 -20.09 0.82 -9.12
N ARG A 103 -20.16 2.13 -9.25
CA ARG A 103 -21.38 2.80 -9.67
C ARG A 103 -21.08 3.49 -10.98
#